data_AF-A0A1S2MAL6-F1
#
_entry.id   AF-A0A1S2MAL6-F1
#
_cell.length_a   1.000
_cell.length_b   1.000
_cell.length_c   1.000
_cell.angle_alpha   90.00
_cell.angle_beta   90.00
_cell.angle_gamma   90.00
#
_symmetry.space_group_name_H-M   'P 1'
#
loop_
_entity.id
_entity.type
_entity.pdbx_description
1 polymer ?
#
loop_
_entity_poly.entity_id
_entity_poly.type
_entity_poly.pdbx_seq_one_letter_code
_entity_poly.pdbx_strand_id
1 'polypeptide(L)'
;MERNNKYWLPHLENALPTEAFSDNLSMYTIALEGWRRGLTLKFFTINTVKGELKVRYSLTYQDREHKFSLSKGDKITSEAITTCKSKELTKQVLIKANVPTPIGDSFSSETSDEEIVMYANSIGYPLVVKPTDGSLGRGVMVNLQDEAKLRQALTYVRKELNYTDVIVEQFVEGEECRIYVIEDKVIGAANRIPANVIGDGTNNIETLIALKNKERKKNPTLSKRPLKVDNEVFELLASSGYTLQSVPKKGEQVFLRQKSNLSAGGDPVDYTDQLTPEIKDIAVRAVKATGMLHCGLDMMINKEKNTGSIIEVNSRAHFGSIMFPMEGVARDVPKAIVDYYFPETVDAEKSSYYFNMKQVMDILKNKLADEVIIPPAPQEEHVARKYTVSGDVQGVGYRRWVQKQARFLKLYGFAENLKNGKVIVLISGQKESVEQFDQRIHNEGPEKAIVKKVMKSEWTKPVKVGFEVLGQNISKYTIRLEAKLKDEKELTKTVTSEKEAMEKKYEKLINSRTWRYTSSIRKLASFRRRLFQKG
;
A
#
# COMPACT_ATOMS: atom_id res chain seq x y z
N MET A 1 5.24 23.26 -19.32
CA MET A 1 4.35 22.13 -19.66
C MET A 1 3.58 21.74 -18.43
N GLU A 2 2.25 21.89 -18.47
CA GLU A 2 1.34 21.55 -17.38
C GLU A 2 1.31 20.03 -17.15
N ARG A 3 2.19 19.50 -16.29
CA ARG A 3 2.15 18.09 -15.85
C ARG A 3 1.11 17.88 -14.76
N ASN A 4 -0.16 18.19 -15.00
CA ASN A 4 -1.21 17.93 -14.01
C ASN A 4 -2.49 17.35 -14.59
N ASN A 5 -2.36 16.51 -15.63
CA ASN A 5 -3.43 15.64 -16.08
C ASN A 5 -3.37 14.30 -15.33
N LYS A 6 -3.79 14.31 -14.06
CA LYS A 6 -3.98 13.09 -13.26
C LYS A 6 -5.27 12.41 -13.71
N TYR A 7 -5.19 11.56 -14.73
CA TYR A 7 -6.30 10.68 -15.13
C TYR A 7 -6.32 9.44 -14.23
N TRP A 8 -6.67 9.62 -12.96
CA TRP A 8 -7.03 8.49 -12.09
C TRP A 8 -8.37 7.90 -12.51
N LEU A 9 -8.62 6.66 -12.11
CA LEU A 9 -9.85 5.93 -12.44
C LEU A 9 -11.09 6.69 -11.91
N PRO A 10 -11.97 7.24 -12.77
CA PRO A 10 -13.08 8.09 -12.34
C PRO A 10 -14.04 7.40 -11.36
N HIS A 11 -14.28 6.10 -11.56
CA HIS A 11 -15.16 5.30 -10.70
C HIS A 11 -14.60 5.06 -9.29
N LEU A 12 -13.30 5.35 -9.05
CA LEU A 12 -12.68 5.31 -7.72
C LEU A 12 -12.61 6.68 -7.05
N GLU A 13 -12.87 7.76 -7.79
CA GLU A 13 -12.82 9.11 -7.24
C GLU A 13 -13.88 9.25 -6.13
N ASN A 14 -13.46 9.56 -4.90
CA ASN A 14 -14.31 9.64 -3.69
C ASN A 14 -14.95 8.31 -3.23
N ALA A 15 -14.68 7.20 -3.91
CA ALA A 15 -15.09 5.86 -3.47
C ALA A 15 -14.10 5.21 -2.50
N LEU A 16 -12.93 5.82 -2.28
CA LEU A 16 -11.86 5.25 -1.47
C LEU A 16 -11.85 5.87 -0.07
N PRO A 17 -12.23 5.12 0.98
CA PRO A 17 -12.08 5.57 2.35
C PRO A 17 -10.58 5.63 2.73
N THR A 18 -10.21 6.52 3.65
CA THR A 18 -8.80 6.70 4.05
C THR A 18 -8.21 5.46 4.72
N GLU A 19 -9.06 4.61 5.31
CA GLU A 19 -8.72 3.30 5.86
C GLU A 19 -8.24 2.32 4.79
N ALA A 20 -8.68 2.49 3.54
CA ALA A 20 -8.23 1.72 2.39
C ALA A 20 -6.88 2.20 1.84
N PHE A 21 -6.37 3.37 2.23
CA PHE A 21 -5.13 3.91 1.67
C PHE A 21 -3.89 3.09 2.05
N SER A 22 -2.86 3.16 1.20
CA SER A 22 -1.62 2.38 1.29
C SER A 22 -1.89 0.88 1.25
N ASP A 23 -1.63 0.14 2.32
CA ASP A 23 -1.44 -1.32 2.26
C ASP A 23 -2.73 -2.09 2.04
N ASN A 24 -3.87 -1.49 2.39
CA ASN A 24 -5.20 -2.06 2.17
C ASN A 24 -5.77 -1.74 0.79
N LEU A 25 -5.08 -0.93 -0.03
CA LEU A 25 -5.66 -0.35 -1.23
C LEU A 25 -6.00 -1.41 -2.27
N SER A 26 -5.07 -2.34 -2.52
CA SER A 26 -5.30 -3.47 -3.43
C SER A 26 -6.47 -4.34 -2.97
N MET A 27 -6.53 -4.64 -1.66
CA MET A 27 -7.59 -5.45 -1.07
C MET A 27 -8.97 -4.78 -1.24
N TYR A 28 -9.06 -3.50 -0.86
CA TYR A 28 -10.32 -2.78 -0.91
C TYR A 28 -10.80 -2.58 -2.35
N THR A 29 -9.91 -2.28 -3.29
CA THR A 29 -10.30 -2.01 -4.68
C THR A 29 -10.78 -3.26 -5.40
N ILE A 30 -10.16 -4.44 -5.18
CA ILE A 30 -10.69 -5.71 -5.72
C ILE A 30 -12.03 -6.06 -5.09
N ALA A 31 -12.14 -5.95 -3.75
CA ALA A 31 -13.38 -6.21 -3.03
C ALA A 31 -14.51 -5.29 -3.50
N LEU A 32 -14.22 -3.99 -3.68
CA LEU A 32 -15.16 -3.00 -4.19
C LEU A 32 -15.59 -3.30 -5.62
N GLU A 33 -14.64 -3.63 -6.50
CA GLU A 33 -14.93 -3.97 -7.89
C GLU A 33 -15.86 -5.20 -7.99
N GLY A 34 -15.56 -6.27 -7.26
CA GLY A 34 -16.42 -7.46 -7.24
C GLY A 34 -17.81 -7.16 -6.67
N TRP A 35 -17.86 -6.50 -5.51
CA TRP A 35 -19.12 -6.14 -4.85
C TRP A 35 -20.01 -5.24 -5.73
N ARG A 36 -19.43 -4.30 -6.49
CA ARG A 36 -20.18 -3.44 -7.41
C ARG A 36 -20.83 -4.20 -8.57
N ARG A 37 -20.25 -5.32 -8.98
CA ARG A 37 -20.80 -6.23 -10.01
C ARG A 37 -21.83 -7.23 -9.45
N GLY A 38 -22.28 -7.02 -8.20
CA GLY A 38 -23.27 -7.88 -7.56
C GLY A 38 -22.71 -9.14 -6.89
N LEU A 39 -21.38 -9.27 -6.78
CA LEU A 39 -20.79 -10.39 -6.05
C LEU A 39 -21.04 -10.26 -4.54
N THR A 40 -21.34 -11.38 -3.89
CA THR A 40 -21.41 -11.43 -2.43
C THR A 40 -20.01 -11.22 -1.88
N LEU A 41 -19.82 -10.20 -1.05
CA LEU A 41 -18.54 -9.85 -0.45
C LEU A 41 -18.54 -10.19 1.04
N LYS A 42 -17.57 -10.99 1.48
CA LYS A 42 -17.35 -11.37 2.87
C LYS A 42 -15.93 -11.05 3.29
N PHE A 43 -15.75 -10.43 4.45
CA PHE A 43 -14.45 -10.29 5.10
C PHE A 43 -14.36 -11.23 6.30
N PHE A 44 -13.17 -11.75 6.59
CA PHE A 44 -12.95 -12.64 7.71
C PHE A 44 -11.52 -12.51 8.26
N THR A 45 -11.31 -12.94 9.49
CA THR A 45 -9.96 -12.98 10.09
C THR A 45 -9.35 -14.37 10.04
N ILE A 46 -8.02 -14.42 9.95
CA ILE A 46 -7.23 -15.62 10.15
C ILE A 46 -6.12 -15.33 11.16
N ASN A 47 -5.85 -16.28 12.04
CA ASN A 47 -4.68 -16.23 12.90
C ASN A 47 -3.51 -16.89 12.17
N THR A 48 -2.41 -16.16 12.02
CA THR A 48 -1.17 -16.75 11.50
C THR A 48 -0.53 -17.66 12.54
N VAL A 49 0.38 -18.53 12.11
CA VAL A 49 1.20 -19.38 13.00
C VAL A 49 1.95 -18.56 14.06
N LYS A 50 2.27 -17.28 13.75
CA LYS A 50 2.91 -16.33 14.66
C LYS A 50 1.94 -15.60 15.60
N GLY A 51 0.66 -15.98 15.63
CA GLY A 51 -0.38 -15.34 16.44
C GLY A 51 -0.87 -13.99 15.91
N GLU A 52 -0.40 -13.54 14.74
CA GLU A 52 -0.88 -12.29 14.15
C GLU A 52 -2.26 -12.47 13.50
N LEU A 53 -3.20 -11.60 13.87
CA LEU A 53 -4.52 -11.50 13.24
C LEU A 53 -4.40 -10.82 11.87
N LYS A 54 -4.86 -11.49 10.81
CA LYS A 54 -4.87 -10.94 9.45
C LYS A 54 -6.27 -10.96 8.87
N VAL A 55 -6.66 -9.88 8.20
CA VAL A 55 -7.93 -9.80 7.47
C VAL A 55 -7.77 -10.39 6.07
N ARG A 56 -8.79 -11.13 5.63
CA ARG A 56 -8.98 -11.72 4.31
C ARG A 56 -10.38 -11.39 3.82
N TYR A 57 -10.64 -11.64 2.54
CA TYR A 57 -11.97 -11.49 1.98
C TYR A 57 -12.23 -12.59 0.96
N SER A 58 -13.51 -12.82 0.67
CA SER A 58 -13.95 -13.63 -0.45
C SER A 58 -15.02 -12.90 -1.25
N LEU A 59 -15.06 -13.24 -2.53
CA LEU A 59 -16.12 -12.86 -3.45
C LEU A 59 -16.82 -14.15 -3.87
N THR A 60 -18.14 -14.12 -3.92
CA THR A 60 -18.94 -15.28 -4.30
C THR A 60 -19.96 -14.90 -5.37
N TYR A 61 -20.00 -15.72 -6.43
CA TYR A 61 -21.05 -15.69 -7.43
C TYR A 61 -21.75 -17.05 -7.44
N GLN A 62 -23.05 -17.09 -7.17
CA GLN A 62 -23.80 -18.34 -6.99
C GLN A 62 -23.09 -19.25 -5.95
N ASP A 63 -22.71 -20.46 -6.32
CA ASP A 63 -22.01 -21.42 -5.44
C ASP A 63 -20.48 -21.37 -5.53
N ARG A 64 -19.91 -20.47 -6.37
CA ARG A 64 -18.47 -20.35 -6.59
C ARG A 64 -17.89 -19.20 -5.75
N GLU A 65 -17.18 -19.56 -4.69
CA GLU A 65 -16.44 -18.63 -3.82
C GLU A 65 -14.95 -18.61 -4.20
N HIS A 66 -14.39 -17.40 -4.34
CA HIS A 66 -12.95 -17.19 -4.43
C HIS A 66 -12.43 -16.40 -3.24
N LYS A 67 -11.40 -16.93 -2.57
CA LYS A 67 -10.75 -16.34 -1.38
C LYS A 67 -9.49 -15.57 -1.74
N PHE A 68 -9.32 -14.41 -1.14
CA PHE A 68 -8.23 -13.50 -1.43
C PHE A 68 -7.42 -13.10 -0.19
N SER A 69 -6.10 -13.01 -0.38
CA SER A 69 -5.13 -12.46 0.55
C SER A 69 -4.46 -11.25 -0.10
N LEU A 70 -4.94 -10.05 0.25
CA LEU A 70 -4.59 -8.82 -0.46
C LEU A 70 -4.97 -8.94 -1.95
N SER A 71 -4.00 -8.90 -2.85
CA SER A 71 -4.22 -9.09 -4.29
C SER A 71 -4.20 -10.55 -4.73
N LYS A 72 -3.74 -11.49 -3.89
CA LYS A 72 -3.56 -12.91 -4.26
C LYS A 72 -4.84 -13.71 -4.06
N GLY A 73 -5.43 -14.24 -5.12
CA GLY A 73 -6.56 -15.17 -5.01
C GLY A 73 -6.15 -16.60 -4.70
N ASP A 74 -7.12 -17.51 -4.73
CA ASP A 74 -7.00 -18.93 -4.36
C ASP A 74 -6.67 -19.86 -5.54
N LYS A 75 -6.87 -19.42 -6.78
CA LYS A 75 -6.40 -20.12 -7.99
C LYS A 75 -4.86 -20.26 -8.03
N ILE A 76 -4.13 -19.40 -7.31
CA ILE A 76 -2.66 -19.48 -7.21
C ILE A 76 -2.25 -20.62 -6.26
N THR A 77 -1.54 -21.61 -6.80
CA THR A 77 -1.12 -22.82 -6.08
C THR A 77 -0.09 -22.54 -4.98
N SER A 78 -0.04 -23.43 -3.98
CA SER A 78 0.97 -23.38 -2.92
C SER A 78 2.40 -23.50 -3.45
N GLU A 79 2.60 -24.26 -4.53
CA GLU A 79 3.89 -24.43 -5.20
C GLU A 79 4.39 -23.12 -5.83
N ALA A 80 3.53 -22.41 -6.58
CA ALA A 80 3.86 -21.12 -7.16
C ALA A 80 4.19 -20.08 -6.06
N ILE A 81 3.45 -20.11 -4.95
CA ILE A 81 3.71 -19.26 -3.78
C ILE A 81 5.07 -19.58 -3.15
N THR A 82 5.41 -20.85 -2.98
CA THR A 82 6.70 -21.28 -2.41
C THR A 82 7.86 -20.87 -3.31
N THR A 83 7.71 -21.07 -4.62
CA THR A 83 8.67 -20.62 -5.63
C THR A 83 8.95 -19.13 -5.49
N CYS A 84 7.90 -18.29 -5.49
CA CYS A 84 8.02 -16.83 -5.40
C CYS A 84 8.42 -16.30 -4.01
N LYS A 85 8.42 -17.14 -2.96
CA LYS A 85 8.90 -16.74 -1.63
C LYS A 85 10.41 -16.85 -1.50
N SER A 86 11.03 -17.77 -2.23
CA SER A 86 12.48 -17.92 -2.27
C SER A 86 13.04 -17.21 -3.50
N LYS A 87 13.88 -16.20 -3.27
CA LYS A 87 14.58 -15.49 -4.35
C LYS A 87 15.44 -16.45 -5.18
N GLU A 88 16.02 -17.46 -4.53
CA GLU A 88 16.83 -18.50 -5.17
C GLU A 88 15.98 -19.39 -6.08
N LEU A 89 14.90 -19.99 -5.56
CA LEU A 89 14.02 -20.85 -6.37
C LEU A 89 13.39 -20.08 -7.52
N THR A 90 12.94 -18.84 -7.26
CA THR A 90 12.43 -17.94 -8.30
C THR A 90 13.46 -17.77 -9.41
N LYS A 91 14.72 -17.48 -9.05
CA LYS A 91 15.78 -17.30 -10.04
C LYS A 91 16.05 -18.57 -10.85
N GLN A 92 16.13 -19.73 -10.20
CA GLN A 92 16.36 -21.01 -10.87
C GLN A 92 15.27 -21.31 -11.92
N VAL A 93 13.99 -21.10 -11.59
CA VAL A 93 12.89 -21.33 -12.55
C VAL A 93 12.92 -20.32 -13.70
N LEU A 94 13.29 -19.06 -13.44
CA LEU A 94 13.43 -18.03 -14.47
C LEU A 94 14.57 -18.37 -15.45
N ILE A 95 15.73 -18.77 -14.94
CA ILE A 95 16.87 -19.20 -15.76
C ILE A 95 16.49 -20.40 -16.63
N LYS A 96 15.85 -21.42 -16.05
CA LYS A 96 15.38 -22.61 -16.79
C LYS A 96 14.41 -22.26 -17.92
N ALA A 97 13.64 -21.19 -17.76
CA ALA A 97 12.69 -20.69 -18.75
C ALA A 97 13.28 -19.63 -19.71
N ASN A 98 14.61 -19.44 -19.72
CA ASN A 98 15.31 -18.41 -20.49
C ASN A 98 14.75 -17.00 -20.26
N VAL A 99 14.29 -16.71 -19.04
CA VAL A 99 13.85 -15.38 -18.65
C VAL A 99 15.05 -14.60 -18.11
N PRO A 100 15.40 -13.44 -18.68
CA PRO A 100 16.55 -12.67 -18.22
C PRO A 100 16.41 -12.27 -16.76
N THR A 101 17.45 -12.52 -15.99
CA THR A 101 17.59 -12.17 -14.56
C THR A 101 19.06 -11.88 -14.28
N PRO A 102 19.41 -11.07 -13.28
CA PRO A 102 20.82 -10.76 -12.98
C PRO A 102 21.65 -12.03 -12.76
N ILE A 103 22.83 -12.12 -13.37
CA ILE A 103 23.78 -13.22 -13.11
C ILE A 103 24.24 -13.10 -11.65
N GLY A 104 24.23 -14.19 -10.88
CA GLY A 104 24.49 -14.12 -9.44
C GLY A 104 24.15 -15.42 -8.71
N ASP A 105 24.61 -15.56 -7.48
CA ASP A 105 24.39 -16.76 -6.66
C ASP A 105 24.08 -16.40 -5.20
N SER A 106 23.52 -17.37 -4.46
CA SER A 106 23.23 -17.29 -3.04
C SER A 106 24.30 -17.96 -2.20
N PHE A 107 24.66 -17.31 -1.09
CA PHE A 107 25.69 -17.74 -0.16
C PHE A 107 25.10 -17.81 1.25
N SER A 108 25.36 -18.91 1.94
CA SER A 108 24.83 -19.14 3.30
C SER A 108 25.73 -18.53 4.37
N SER A 109 25.29 -18.61 5.63
CA SER A 109 26.12 -18.30 6.80
C SER A 109 27.49 -18.96 6.81
N GLU A 110 27.61 -20.15 6.23
CA GLU A 110 28.84 -20.96 6.27
C GLU A 110 29.84 -20.58 5.19
N THR A 111 29.41 -19.90 4.12
CA THR A 111 30.32 -19.44 3.07
C THR A 111 31.20 -18.30 3.59
N SER A 112 32.51 -18.41 3.38
CA SER A 112 33.47 -17.36 3.76
C SER A 112 33.31 -16.11 2.88
N ASP A 113 33.66 -14.93 3.42
CA ASP A 113 33.66 -13.69 2.61
C ASP A 113 34.67 -13.81 1.44
N GLU A 114 35.75 -14.58 1.61
CA GLU A 114 36.76 -14.85 0.57
C GLU A 114 36.19 -15.64 -0.61
N GLU A 115 35.41 -16.69 -0.37
CA GLU A 115 34.73 -17.45 -1.43
C GLU A 115 33.74 -16.56 -2.19
N ILE A 116 33.00 -15.70 -1.49
CA ILE A 116 32.08 -14.74 -2.10
C ILE A 116 32.84 -13.75 -2.99
N VAL A 117 34.00 -13.26 -2.53
CA VAL A 117 34.87 -12.37 -3.30
C VAL A 117 35.44 -13.06 -4.54
N MET A 118 35.87 -14.32 -4.43
CA MET A 118 36.33 -15.10 -5.58
C MET A 118 35.22 -15.25 -6.63
N TYR A 119 34.00 -15.57 -6.19
CA TYR A 119 32.84 -15.62 -7.07
C TYR A 119 32.54 -14.25 -7.70
N ALA A 120 32.52 -13.18 -6.92
CA ALA A 120 32.31 -11.82 -7.38
C ALA A 120 33.31 -11.42 -8.47
N ASN A 121 34.59 -11.75 -8.28
CA ASN A 121 35.63 -11.48 -9.27
C ASN A 121 35.44 -12.31 -10.56
N SER A 122 34.82 -13.49 -10.47
CA SER A 122 34.51 -14.32 -11.65
C SER A 122 33.36 -13.78 -12.50
N ILE A 123 32.36 -13.14 -11.88
CA ILE A 123 31.21 -12.55 -12.58
C ILE A 123 31.42 -11.07 -12.94
N GLY A 124 32.41 -10.40 -12.33
CA GLY A 124 32.79 -9.01 -12.62
C GLY A 124 31.88 -7.96 -11.96
N TYR A 125 32.42 -6.74 -11.84
CA TYR A 125 31.75 -5.57 -11.26
C TYR A 125 31.11 -4.70 -12.36
N PRO A 126 30.06 -3.89 -12.05
CA PRO A 126 29.49 -3.64 -10.74
C PRO A 126 28.53 -4.73 -10.22
N LEU A 127 28.44 -4.83 -8.89
CA LEU A 127 27.65 -5.85 -8.19
C LEU A 127 26.58 -5.27 -7.26
N VAL A 128 25.66 -6.14 -6.84
CA VAL A 128 24.63 -5.92 -5.82
C VAL A 128 24.76 -7.02 -4.77
N VAL A 129 24.69 -6.62 -3.50
CA VAL A 129 24.55 -7.54 -2.35
C VAL A 129 23.16 -7.35 -1.76
N LYS A 130 22.41 -8.43 -1.58
CA LYS A 130 21.09 -8.39 -0.93
C LYS A 130 20.88 -9.61 -0.02
N PRO A 131 20.22 -9.45 1.14
CA PRO A 131 19.82 -10.58 1.97
C PRO A 131 18.73 -11.43 1.29
N THR A 132 18.73 -12.74 1.56
CA THR A 132 17.72 -13.68 1.04
C THR A 132 16.32 -13.41 1.60
N ASP A 133 16.21 -13.01 2.87
CA ASP A 133 14.96 -12.79 3.61
C ASP A 133 14.62 -11.31 3.88
N GLY A 134 15.40 -10.37 3.32
CA GLY A 134 15.15 -8.94 3.50
C GLY A 134 13.93 -8.42 2.73
N SER A 135 13.27 -7.41 3.30
CA SER A 135 12.12 -6.72 2.71
C SER A 135 12.35 -5.20 2.64
N LEU A 136 11.58 -4.52 1.77
CA LEU A 136 11.62 -3.05 1.61
C LEU A 136 13.02 -2.48 1.27
N GLY A 137 13.88 -3.27 0.63
CA GLY A 137 15.24 -2.87 0.28
C GLY A 137 16.21 -2.73 1.45
N ARG A 138 15.85 -3.21 2.65
CA ARG A 138 16.75 -3.24 3.80
C ARG A 138 17.90 -4.23 3.55
N GLY A 139 19.14 -3.78 3.76
CA GLY A 139 20.35 -4.58 3.49
C GLY A 139 20.68 -4.75 2.00
N VAL A 140 19.96 -4.06 1.09
CA VAL A 140 20.30 -4.08 -0.33
C VAL A 140 21.33 -2.98 -0.60
N MET A 141 22.53 -3.41 -1.00
CA MET A 141 23.67 -2.58 -1.37
C MET A 141 23.88 -2.71 -2.88
N VAL A 142 23.72 -1.61 -3.61
CA VAL A 142 23.74 -1.60 -5.08
C VAL A 142 24.99 -0.90 -5.59
N ASN A 143 25.33 -1.16 -6.86
CA ASN A 143 26.38 -0.45 -7.60
C ASN A 143 27.76 -0.54 -6.92
N LEU A 144 28.11 -1.72 -6.41
CA LEU A 144 29.41 -2.01 -5.81
C LEU A 144 30.44 -2.12 -6.93
N GLN A 145 31.38 -1.18 -7.01
CA GLN A 145 32.29 -1.02 -8.16
C GLN A 145 33.56 -1.85 -8.06
N ASP A 146 33.89 -2.36 -6.88
CA ASP A 146 35.17 -2.99 -6.58
C ASP A 146 35.07 -3.92 -5.36
N GLU A 147 36.12 -4.72 -5.14
CA GLU A 147 36.22 -5.67 -4.02
C GLU A 147 36.13 -4.96 -2.65
N ALA A 148 36.72 -3.78 -2.52
CA ALA A 148 36.72 -3.06 -1.24
C ALA A 148 35.28 -2.69 -0.83
N LYS A 149 34.48 -2.17 -1.77
CA LYS A 149 33.05 -1.89 -1.57
C LYS A 149 32.25 -3.16 -1.32
N LEU A 150 32.57 -4.26 -2.00
CA LEU A 150 31.93 -5.56 -1.73
C LEU A 150 32.16 -6.02 -0.30
N ARG A 151 33.41 -5.99 0.19
CA ARG A 151 33.74 -6.39 1.56
C ARG A 151 33.07 -5.51 2.61
N GLN A 152 32.97 -4.21 2.35
CA GLN A 152 32.20 -3.28 3.19
C GLN A 152 30.71 -3.65 3.22
N ALA A 153 30.13 -3.92 2.05
CA ALA A 153 28.73 -4.34 1.94
C ALA A 153 28.46 -5.68 2.66
N LEU A 154 29.33 -6.68 2.51
CA LEU A 154 29.22 -7.96 3.20
C LEU A 154 29.34 -7.79 4.73
N THR A 155 30.27 -6.97 5.19
CA THR A 155 30.42 -6.65 6.62
C THR A 155 29.15 -6.00 7.16
N TYR A 156 28.62 -4.99 6.47
CA TYR A 156 27.39 -4.32 6.86
C TYR A 156 26.20 -5.28 6.90
N VAL A 157 25.98 -6.05 5.83
CA VAL A 157 24.80 -6.93 5.71
C VAL A 157 24.89 -8.14 6.65
N ARG A 158 26.04 -8.84 6.68
CA ARG A 158 26.20 -10.07 7.46
C ARG A 158 26.46 -9.81 8.94
N LYS A 159 27.24 -8.78 9.28
CA LYS A 159 27.70 -8.54 10.67
C LYS A 159 26.90 -7.47 11.40
N GLU A 160 26.56 -6.37 10.74
CA GLU A 160 25.82 -5.27 11.41
C GLU A 160 24.31 -5.50 11.38
N LEU A 161 23.77 -5.90 10.21
CA LEU A 161 22.36 -6.20 10.05
C LEU A 161 21.99 -7.66 10.42
N ASN A 162 22.99 -8.51 10.66
CA ASN A 162 22.82 -9.92 11.03
C ASN A 162 22.07 -10.77 9.98
N TYR A 163 22.11 -10.38 8.71
CA TYR A 163 21.61 -11.22 7.61
C TYR A 163 22.71 -12.17 7.15
N THR A 164 22.68 -13.40 7.65
CA THR A 164 23.78 -14.35 7.41
C THR A 164 23.83 -14.88 5.98
N ASP A 165 22.65 -14.99 5.35
CA ASP A 165 22.48 -15.51 4.00
C ASP A 165 22.29 -14.35 3.02
N VAL A 166 23.13 -14.30 1.99
CA VAL A 166 23.21 -13.19 1.05
C VAL A 166 23.21 -13.68 -0.39
N ILE A 167 22.74 -12.82 -1.30
CA ILE A 167 22.81 -13.01 -2.74
C ILE A 167 23.77 -11.96 -3.27
N VAL A 168 24.73 -12.39 -4.09
CA VAL A 168 25.62 -11.50 -4.84
C VAL A 168 25.31 -11.66 -6.33
N GLU A 169 24.95 -10.55 -6.96
CA GLU A 169 24.52 -10.52 -8.37
C GLU A 169 25.09 -9.32 -9.11
N GLN A 170 25.20 -9.44 -10.44
CA GLN A 170 25.56 -8.33 -11.31
C GLN A 170 24.54 -7.20 -11.19
N PHE A 171 25.04 -5.98 -11.13
CA PHE A 171 24.22 -4.80 -11.21
C PHE A 171 23.64 -4.66 -12.61
N VAL A 172 22.32 -4.52 -12.70
CA VAL A 172 21.62 -4.29 -13.98
C VAL A 172 21.21 -2.84 -14.07
N GLU A 173 21.74 -2.14 -15.07
CA GLU A 173 21.35 -0.78 -15.41
C GLU A 173 20.00 -0.73 -16.12
N GLY A 174 19.17 0.25 -15.76
CA GLY A 174 17.89 0.49 -16.41
C GLY A 174 16.90 1.25 -15.53
N GLU A 175 15.67 1.38 -16.03
CA GLU A 175 14.55 1.94 -15.28
C GLU A 175 13.84 0.83 -14.49
N GLU A 176 13.65 1.02 -13.18
CA GLU A 176 12.93 0.06 -12.34
C GLU A 176 11.42 0.19 -12.53
N CYS A 177 10.80 -0.84 -13.12
CA CYS A 177 9.36 -0.88 -13.34
C CYS A 177 8.68 -1.94 -12.48
N ARG A 178 7.56 -1.56 -11.83
CA ARG A 178 6.55 -2.51 -11.34
C ARG A 178 5.63 -2.86 -12.50
N ILE A 179 5.57 -4.13 -12.91
CA ILE A 179 4.64 -4.61 -13.93
C ILE A 179 3.64 -5.56 -13.28
N TYR A 180 2.36 -5.43 -13.61
CA TYR A 180 1.33 -6.38 -13.18
C TYR A 180 0.86 -7.20 -14.37
N VAL A 181 0.93 -8.53 -14.26
CA VAL A 181 0.59 -9.47 -15.32
C VAL A 181 -0.51 -10.39 -14.81
N ILE A 182 -1.49 -10.67 -15.67
CA ILE A 182 -2.50 -11.72 -15.48
C ILE A 182 -2.39 -12.62 -16.71
N GLU A 183 -2.11 -13.89 -16.47
CA GLU A 183 -1.85 -14.92 -17.47
C GLU A 183 -0.83 -14.48 -18.53
N ASP A 184 -1.31 -14.16 -19.72
CA ASP A 184 -0.51 -13.76 -20.88
C ASP A 184 -0.58 -12.25 -21.17
N LYS A 185 -1.22 -11.47 -20.29
CA LYS A 185 -1.47 -10.05 -20.50
C LYS A 185 -0.82 -9.17 -19.43
N VAL A 186 -0.01 -8.22 -19.89
CA VAL A 186 0.44 -7.09 -19.08
C VAL A 186 -0.74 -6.13 -18.89
N ILE A 187 -1.19 -5.98 -17.65
CA ILE A 187 -2.33 -5.12 -17.30
C ILE A 187 -1.89 -3.66 -17.10
N GLY A 188 -0.70 -3.47 -16.53
CA GLY A 188 -0.15 -2.14 -16.32
C GLY A 188 1.28 -2.18 -15.80
N ALA A 189 1.99 -1.08 -16.01
CA ALA A 189 3.35 -0.87 -15.53
C ALA A 189 3.53 0.52 -14.94
N ALA A 190 4.34 0.61 -13.90
CA ALA A 190 4.72 1.89 -13.30
C ALA A 190 6.24 1.93 -13.10
N ASN A 191 6.90 2.90 -13.73
CA ASN A 191 8.28 3.26 -13.44
C ASN A 191 8.31 3.92 -12.05
N ARG A 192 9.23 3.48 -11.20
CA ARG A 192 9.46 4.05 -9.87
C ARG A 192 10.64 4.99 -9.92
N ILE A 193 10.37 6.29 -10.09
CA ILE A 193 11.43 7.31 -10.05
C ILE A 193 11.87 7.48 -8.59
N PRO A 194 13.20 7.49 -8.29
CA PRO A 194 13.71 7.76 -6.96
C PRO A 194 13.18 9.07 -6.36
N ALA A 195 13.17 9.17 -5.03
CA ALA A 195 12.68 10.34 -4.32
C ALA A 195 13.33 11.61 -4.88
N ASN A 196 12.54 12.61 -5.25
CA ASN A 196 13.03 13.79 -5.96
C ASN A 196 12.16 15.03 -5.70
N VAL A 197 12.63 16.20 -6.09
CA VAL A 197 11.85 17.44 -6.27
C VAL A 197 12.21 18.08 -7.61
N ILE A 198 11.30 18.88 -8.17
CA ILE A 198 11.53 19.65 -9.39
C ILE A 198 11.61 21.13 -9.00
N GLY A 199 12.70 21.79 -9.37
CA GLY A 199 12.89 23.21 -9.15
C GLY A 199 11.85 24.03 -9.89
N ASP A 200 11.30 25.05 -9.22
CA ASP A 200 10.47 26.08 -9.86
C ASP A 200 11.23 27.39 -10.10
N GLY A 201 12.51 27.44 -9.69
CA GLY A 201 13.37 28.62 -9.77
C GLY A 201 13.18 29.64 -8.64
N THR A 202 12.31 29.35 -7.66
CA THR A 202 11.95 30.30 -6.59
C THR A 202 11.98 29.67 -5.19
N ASN A 203 11.46 28.46 -5.03
CA ASN A 203 11.38 27.77 -3.75
C ASN A 203 12.64 26.95 -3.49
N ASN A 204 13.09 26.95 -2.24
CA ASN A 204 14.16 26.06 -1.80
C ASN A 204 13.69 24.59 -1.74
N ILE A 205 14.65 23.66 -1.69
CA ILE A 205 14.37 22.22 -1.67
C ILE A 205 13.47 21.83 -0.50
N GLU A 206 13.65 22.41 0.69
CA GLU A 206 12.78 22.14 1.86
C GLU A 206 11.31 22.48 1.58
N THR A 207 11.06 23.65 0.97
CA THR A 207 9.71 24.09 0.58
C THR A 207 9.14 23.19 -0.51
N LEU A 208 9.94 22.81 -1.50
CA LEU A 208 9.53 21.89 -2.57
C LEU A 208 9.14 20.51 -2.00
N ILE A 209 9.89 20.00 -1.02
CA ILE A 209 9.56 18.77 -0.28
C ILE A 209 8.20 18.91 0.42
N ALA A 210 7.97 20.03 1.13
CA ALA A 210 6.71 20.28 1.83
C ALA A 210 5.51 20.35 0.88
N LEU A 211 5.65 21.06 -0.25
CA LEU A 211 4.64 21.16 -1.30
C LEU A 211 4.32 19.79 -1.90
N LYS A 212 5.35 19.01 -2.26
CA LYS A 212 5.18 17.65 -2.80
C LYS A 212 4.53 16.72 -1.79
N ASN A 213 4.88 16.80 -0.51
CA ASN A 213 4.24 16.02 0.56
C ASN A 213 2.74 16.36 0.72
N LYS A 214 2.36 17.63 0.55
CA LYS A 214 0.95 18.04 0.54
C LYS A 214 0.18 17.41 -0.62
N GLU A 215 0.80 17.28 -1.79
CA GLU A 215 0.21 16.56 -2.92
C GLU A 215 0.15 15.04 -2.68
N ARG A 216 1.24 14.43 -2.21
CA ARG A 216 1.31 13.00 -1.88
C ARG A 216 0.24 12.59 -0.88
N LYS A 217 -0.12 13.46 0.07
CA LYS A 217 -1.22 13.24 1.03
C LYS A 217 -2.58 13.00 0.38
N LYS A 218 -2.82 13.56 -0.82
CA LYS A 218 -4.06 13.38 -1.59
C LYS A 218 -4.06 12.08 -2.41
N ASN A 219 -2.90 11.48 -2.65
CA ASN A 219 -2.77 10.25 -3.43
C ASN A 219 -3.01 9.01 -2.53
N PRO A 220 -3.99 8.13 -2.85
CA PRO A 220 -4.30 6.95 -2.03
C PRO A 220 -3.11 6.02 -1.78
N THR A 221 -2.19 5.93 -2.74
CA THR A 221 -0.96 5.11 -2.66
C THR A 221 0.13 5.80 -1.85
N LEU A 222 0.28 7.13 -1.96
CA LEU A 222 1.43 7.85 -1.39
C LEU A 222 1.13 8.56 -0.06
N SER A 223 -0.14 8.61 0.36
CA SER A 223 -0.61 9.36 1.52
C SER A 223 0.11 9.06 2.84
N LYS A 224 0.59 7.83 3.02
CA LYS A 224 1.34 7.37 4.21
C LYS A 224 2.85 7.26 3.96
N ARG A 225 3.34 7.76 2.82
CA ARG A 225 4.74 7.63 2.34
C ARG A 225 5.31 9.01 1.98
N PRO A 226 5.43 9.93 2.94
CA PRO A 226 6.00 11.25 2.69
C PRO A 226 7.50 11.16 2.39
N LEU A 227 8.02 12.15 1.66
CA LEU A 227 9.44 12.46 1.60
C LEU A 227 9.90 12.88 3.00
N LYS A 228 10.78 12.09 3.59
CA LYS A 228 11.40 12.35 4.90
C LYS A 228 12.83 12.81 4.66
N VAL A 229 13.20 13.88 5.36
CA VAL A 229 14.57 14.39 5.42
C VAL A 229 15.30 13.63 6.52
N ASP A 230 16.30 12.84 6.13
CA ASP A 230 17.21 12.10 7.00
C ASP A 230 18.64 12.22 6.46
N ASN A 231 19.59 11.54 7.11
CA ASN A 231 21.01 11.62 6.75
C ASN A 231 21.29 11.24 5.29
N GLU A 232 20.59 10.24 4.74
CA GLU A 232 20.75 9.84 3.32
C GLU A 232 20.39 11.02 2.38
N VAL A 233 19.34 11.76 2.70
CA VAL A 233 18.96 12.95 1.92
C VAL A 233 20.03 14.04 2.04
N PHE A 234 20.57 14.29 3.23
CA PHE A 234 21.65 15.27 3.41
C PHE A 234 22.91 14.91 2.62
N GLU A 235 23.33 13.64 2.67
CA GLU A 235 24.51 13.13 1.96
C GLU A 235 24.34 13.22 0.44
N LEU A 236 23.16 12.86 -0.09
CA LEU A 236 22.92 12.94 -1.53
C LEU A 236 22.85 14.38 -2.03
N LEU A 237 22.20 15.26 -1.27
CA LEU A 237 22.16 16.69 -1.62
C LEU A 237 23.56 17.29 -1.61
N ALA A 238 24.35 17.04 -0.56
CA ALA A 238 25.71 17.57 -0.44
C ALA A 238 26.63 17.08 -1.58
N SER A 239 26.58 15.78 -1.90
CA SER A 239 27.35 15.22 -3.03
C SER A 239 26.90 15.75 -4.40
N SER A 240 25.66 16.24 -4.50
CA SER A 240 25.12 16.89 -5.71
C SER A 240 25.30 18.42 -5.71
N GLY A 241 25.99 19.00 -4.71
CA GLY A 241 26.21 20.44 -4.61
C GLY A 241 25.01 21.25 -4.11
N TYR A 242 24.02 20.61 -3.50
CA TYR A 242 22.81 21.23 -2.95
C TYR A 242 22.76 21.16 -1.42
N THR A 243 21.96 22.05 -0.85
CA THR A 243 21.50 22.00 0.54
C THR A 243 19.98 22.14 0.54
N LEU A 244 19.33 21.91 1.69
CA LEU A 244 17.89 22.15 1.82
C LEU A 244 17.47 23.59 1.50
N GLN A 245 18.39 24.55 1.68
CA GLN A 245 18.16 25.97 1.42
C GLN A 245 18.48 26.39 -0.02
N SER A 246 19.09 25.51 -0.81
CA SER A 246 19.37 25.78 -2.22
C SER A 246 18.06 25.87 -3.02
N VAL A 247 18.02 26.78 -4.00
CA VAL A 247 16.91 26.96 -4.93
C VAL A 247 17.31 26.35 -6.29
N PRO A 248 16.76 25.19 -6.67
CA PRO A 248 17.07 24.57 -7.96
C PRO A 248 16.47 25.36 -9.12
N LYS A 249 17.11 25.30 -10.29
CA LYS A 249 16.63 26.00 -11.48
C LYS A 249 15.25 25.48 -11.90
N LYS A 250 14.47 26.32 -12.56
CA LYS A 250 13.15 25.92 -13.06
C LYS A 250 13.27 24.71 -14.00
N GLY A 251 12.59 23.61 -13.68
CA GLY A 251 12.60 22.36 -14.43
C GLY A 251 13.72 21.38 -14.06
N GLU A 252 14.67 21.79 -13.21
CA GLU A 252 15.75 20.94 -12.74
C GLU A 252 15.22 19.89 -11.75
N GLN A 253 15.52 18.61 -11.99
CA GLN A 253 15.14 17.52 -11.10
C GLN A 253 16.28 17.22 -10.13
N VAL A 254 16.02 17.42 -8.84
CA VAL A 254 16.98 17.13 -7.76
C VAL A 254 16.55 15.83 -7.07
N PHE A 255 17.42 14.83 -7.11
CA PHE A 255 17.20 13.56 -6.42
C PHE A 255 17.56 13.68 -4.93
N LEU A 256 16.72 13.06 -4.10
CA LEU A 256 16.84 13.01 -2.64
C LEU A 256 17.28 11.63 -2.15
N ARG A 257 17.12 10.58 -2.96
CA ARG A 257 17.63 9.22 -2.70
C ARG A 257 18.04 8.55 -4.01
N GLN A 258 18.96 7.58 -3.92
CA GLN A 258 19.33 6.74 -5.05
C GLN A 258 18.32 5.61 -5.28
N LYS A 259 17.73 5.09 -4.20
CA LYS A 259 16.78 3.97 -4.26
C LYS A 259 15.40 4.44 -4.73
N SER A 260 14.79 3.68 -5.64
CA SER A 260 13.47 3.88 -6.26
C SER A 260 12.29 3.36 -5.42
N ASN A 261 12.51 3.04 -4.15
CA ASN A 261 11.46 2.50 -3.29
C ASN A 261 10.32 3.51 -3.04
N LEU A 262 9.08 3.12 -3.32
CA LEU A 262 7.88 3.92 -3.01
C LEU A 262 7.78 4.28 -1.53
N SER A 263 8.19 3.37 -0.64
CA SER A 263 8.23 3.60 0.81
C SER A 263 9.28 4.64 1.24
N ALA A 264 10.33 4.83 0.43
CA ALA A 264 11.39 5.82 0.64
C ALA A 264 11.07 7.17 -0.05
N GLY A 265 9.87 7.30 -0.62
CA GLY A 265 9.42 8.56 -1.22
C GLY A 265 9.52 8.61 -2.75
N GLY A 266 9.78 7.49 -3.42
CA GLY A 266 9.74 7.42 -4.88
C GLY A 266 8.37 7.82 -5.47
N ASP A 267 8.38 8.22 -6.73
CA ASP A 267 7.18 8.59 -7.49
C ASP A 267 6.85 7.50 -8.53
N PRO A 268 5.62 6.98 -8.52
CA PRO A 268 5.16 6.11 -9.58
C PRO A 268 4.75 6.93 -10.82
N VAL A 269 5.26 6.58 -11.98
CA VAL A 269 4.88 7.14 -13.28
C VAL A 269 4.38 6.00 -14.17
N ASP A 270 3.24 6.19 -14.83
CA ASP A 270 2.72 5.17 -15.75
C ASP A 270 3.74 4.90 -16.86
N TYR A 271 4.00 3.62 -17.08
CA TYR A 271 5.00 3.12 -18.01
C TYR A 271 4.41 2.05 -18.96
N THR A 272 3.09 1.85 -18.93
CA THR A 272 2.43 0.72 -19.58
C THR A 272 2.57 0.74 -21.10
N ASP A 273 2.39 1.90 -21.72
CA ASP A 273 2.38 2.03 -23.19
C ASP A 273 3.80 2.14 -23.76
N GLN A 274 4.79 2.41 -22.91
CA GLN A 274 6.22 2.46 -23.24
C GLN A 274 6.86 1.07 -23.26
N LEU A 275 6.18 0.04 -22.74
CA LEU A 275 6.65 -1.34 -22.83
C LEU A 275 6.49 -1.88 -24.26
N THR A 276 7.62 -2.25 -24.87
CA THR A 276 7.66 -2.93 -26.17
C THR A 276 7.10 -4.36 -26.08
N PRO A 277 6.70 -4.98 -27.21
CA PRO A 277 6.26 -6.36 -27.24
C PRO A 277 7.29 -7.34 -26.64
N GLU A 278 8.58 -7.12 -26.89
CA GLU A 278 9.66 -7.99 -26.39
C GLU A 278 9.75 -7.93 -24.87
N ILE A 279 9.61 -6.74 -24.29
CA ILE A 279 9.62 -6.55 -22.84
C ILE A 279 8.35 -7.16 -22.20
N LYS A 280 7.19 -7.01 -22.84
CA LYS A 280 5.93 -7.64 -22.38
C LYS A 280 6.05 -9.16 -22.40
N ASP A 281 6.66 -9.74 -23.43
CA ASP A 281 6.91 -11.18 -23.52
C ASP A 281 7.81 -11.69 -22.38
N ILE A 282 8.90 -10.98 -22.05
CA ILE A 282 9.76 -11.31 -20.89
C ILE A 282 8.92 -11.40 -19.60
N ALA A 283 8.06 -10.39 -19.38
CA ALA A 283 7.19 -10.35 -18.21
C ALA A 283 6.20 -11.54 -18.18
N VAL A 284 5.57 -11.86 -19.31
CA VAL A 284 4.64 -12.99 -19.44
C VAL A 284 5.34 -14.33 -19.22
N ARG A 285 6.53 -14.53 -19.80
CA ARG A 285 7.32 -15.74 -19.57
C ARG A 285 7.73 -15.89 -18.11
N ALA A 286 8.06 -14.80 -17.42
CA ALA A 286 8.36 -14.83 -15.99
C ALA A 286 7.18 -15.34 -15.15
N VAL A 287 5.97 -14.89 -15.46
CA VAL A 287 4.73 -15.34 -14.79
C VAL A 287 4.48 -16.83 -15.05
N LYS A 288 4.56 -17.26 -16.31
CA LYS A 288 4.40 -18.67 -16.70
C LYS A 288 5.44 -19.58 -16.03
N ALA A 289 6.71 -19.17 -16.02
CA ALA A 289 7.82 -19.93 -15.46
C ALA A 289 7.67 -20.19 -13.94
N THR A 290 7.07 -19.25 -13.22
CA THR A 290 6.86 -19.37 -11.77
C THR A 290 5.57 -20.11 -11.39
N GLY A 291 4.77 -20.53 -12.38
CA GLY A 291 3.45 -21.13 -12.15
C GLY A 291 2.42 -20.15 -11.58
N MET A 292 2.73 -18.84 -11.58
CA MET A 292 1.80 -17.82 -11.14
C MET A 292 0.75 -17.58 -12.23
N LEU A 293 -0.50 -17.38 -11.82
CA LEU A 293 -1.58 -16.98 -12.74
C LEU A 293 -1.68 -15.47 -12.86
N HIS A 294 -1.32 -14.76 -11.80
CA HIS A 294 -1.13 -13.32 -11.83
C HIS A 294 -0.19 -12.90 -10.71
N CYS A 295 0.66 -11.91 -10.97
CA CYS A 295 1.61 -11.39 -9.99
C CYS A 295 2.09 -9.98 -10.38
N GLY A 296 2.80 -9.34 -9.46
CA GLY A 296 3.60 -8.16 -9.80
C GLY A 296 5.06 -8.55 -9.98
N LEU A 297 5.68 -8.02 -11.02
CA LEU A 297 7.08 -8.20 -11.36
C LEU A 297 7.82 -6.89 -11.11
N ASP A 298 9.01 -7.00 -10.55
CA ASP A 298 9.97 -5.90 -10.48
C ASP A 298 11.03 -6.19 -11.53
N MET A 299 11.16 -5.30 -12.51
CA MET A 299 12.00 -5.50 -13.67
C MET A 299 12.83 -4.25 -13.96
N MET A 300 14.12 -4.43 -14.22
CA MET A 300 14.99 -3.39 -14.71
C MET A 300 14.92 -3.36 -16.23
N ILE A 301 14.51 -2.22 -16.80
CA ILE A 301 14.32 -2.07 -18.24
C ILE A 301 15.47 -1.27 -18.84
N ASN A 302 16.19 -1.89 -19.77
CA ASN A 302 17.17 -1.20 -20.60
C ASN A 302 16.52 -0.87 -21.96
N LYS A 303 16.15 0.40 -22.13
CA LYS A 303 15.49 0.90 -23.35
C LYS A 303 16.36 0.75 -24.60
N GLU A 304 17.66 1.04 -24.48
CA GLU A 304 18.61 1.01 -25.60
C GLU A 304 18.77 -0.39 -26.17
N LYS A 305 18.84 -1.39 -25.28
CA LYS A 305 18.96 -2.81 -25.65
C LYS A 305 17.61 -3.49 -25.90
N ASN A 306 16.49 -2.76 -25.75
CA ASN A 306 15.13 -3.28 -25.81
C ASN A 306 14.94 -4.59 -25.01
N THR A 307 15.41 -4.61 -23.76
CA THR A 307 15.37 -5.81 -22.91
C THR A 307 15.04 -5.46 -21.47
N GLY A 308 14.65 -6.47 -20.69
CA GLY A 308 14.35 -6.33 -19.28
C GLY A 308 14.87 -7.52 -18.47
N SER A 309 15.37 -7.25 -17.27
CA SER A 309 15.82 -8.28 -16.33
C SER A 309 14.89 -8.34 -15.12
N ILE A 310 14.32 -9.51 -14.84
CA ILE A 310 13.45 -9.74 -13.69
C ILE A 310 14.29 -9.76 -12.41
N ILE A 311 13.96 -8.84 -11.50
CA ILE A 311 14.59 -8.67 -10.20
C ILE A 311 13.82 -9.40 -9.10
N GLU A 312 12.49 -9.34 -9.14
CA GLU A 312 11.61 -9.97 -8.14
C GLU A 312 10.24 -10.33 -8.71
N VAL A 313 9.69 -11.46 -8.27
CA VAL A 313 8.32 -11.88 -8.56
C VAL A 313 7.49 -11.88 -7.28
N ASN A 314 6.46 -11.04 -7.22
CA ASN A 314 5.67 -10.77 -6.03
C ASN A 314 4.25 -11.35 -6.13
N SER A 315 3.99 -12.42 -5.38
CA SER A 315 2.67 -13.10 -5.36
C SER A 315 1.54 -12.28 -4.72
N ARG A 316 1.86 -11.29 -3.87
CA ARG A 316 0.89 -10.37 -3.24
C ARG A 316 1.17 -8.91 -3.62
N ALA A 317 1.55 -8.67 -4.87
CA ALA A 317 1.99 -7.36 -5.30
C ALA A 317 0.96 -6.26 -5.04
N HIS A 318 1.45 -5.14 -4.54
CA HIS A 318 0.70 -3.90 -4.45
C HIS A 318 0.74 -3.19 -5.81
N PHE A 319 -0.43 -2.89 -6.37
CA PHE A 319 -0.56 -2.27 -7.70
C PHE A 319 -1.05 -0.81 -7.61
N GLY A 320 -0.99 -0.20 -6.42
CA GLY A 320 -1.40 1.20 -6.28
C GLY A 320 -0.52 2.19 -7.04
N SER A 321 0.72 1.83 -7.37
CA SER A 321 1.57 2.62 -8.27
C SER A 321 1.03 2.68 -9.69
N ILE A 322 0.33 1.63 -10.12
CA ILE A 322 -0.27 1.51 -11.46
C ILE A 322 -1.64 2.20 -11.49
N MET A 323 -2.42 2.14 -10.39
CA MET A 323 -3.74 2.78 -10.31
C MET A 323 -3.69 4.29 -10.00
N PHE A 324 -2.68 4.73 -9.27
CA PHE A 324 -2.56 6.12 -8.82
C PHE A 324 -1.17 6.68 -9.11
N PRO A 325 -0.75 6.70 -10.40
CA PRO A 325 0.51 7.30 -10.78
C PRO A 325 0.49 8.81 -10.49
N MET A 326 1.67 9.38 -10.29
CA MET A 326 1.89 10.83 -10.19
C MET A 326 1.84 11.50 -11.57
N GLU A 327 2.29 10.79 -12.61
CA GLU A 327 2.26 11.22 -14.01
C GLU A 327 1.78 10.06 -14.90
N GLY A 328 0.99 10.36 -15.94
CA GLY A 328 0.46 9.37 -16.89
C GLY A 328 -0.94 8.83 -16.54
N VAL A 329 -1.29 7.67 -17.12
CA VAL A 329 -2.67 7.14 -17.10
C VAL A 329 -2.81 5.99 -16.10
N ALA A 330 -3.85 6.01 -15.28
CA ALA A 330 -4.13 4.92 -14.36
C ALA A 330 -4.62 3.65 -15.10
N ARG A 331 -4.18 2.48 -14.66
CA ARG A 331 -4.67 1.18 -15.18
C ARG A 331 -5.51 0.44 -14.16
N ASP A 332 -6.64 -0.11 -14.60
CA ASP A 332 -7.64 -0.77 -13.75
C ASP A 332 -7.29 -2.24 -13.48
N VAL A 333 -6.29 -2.44 -12.62
CA VAL A 333 -5.86 -3.77 -12.16
C VAL A 333 -6.97 -4.53 -11.41
N PRO A 334 -7.77 -3.90 -10.52
CA PRO A 334 -8.91 -4.55 -9.86
C PRO A 334 -9.91 -5.13 -10.86
N LYS A 335 -10.28 -4.38 -11.90
CA LYS A 335 -11.18 -4.89 -12.95
C LYS A 335 -10.61 -6.14 -13.59
N ALA A 336 -9.33 -6.12 -13.99
CA ALA A 336 -8.69 -7.27 -14.64
C ALA A 336 -8.62 -8.51 -13.72
N ILE A 337 -8.38 -8.32 -12.43
CA ILE A 337 -8.42 -9.43 -11.45
C ILE A 337 -9.84 -9.99 -11.34
N VAL A 338 -10.86 -9.13 -11.20
CA VAL A 338 -12.25 -9.61 -11.07
C VAL A 338 -12.72 -10.28 -12.36
N ASP A 339 -12.37 -9.75 -13.54
CA ASP A 339 -12.64 -10.38 -14.84
C ASP A 339 -12.05 -11.81 -14.89
N TYR A 340 -10.85 -12.00 -14.35
CA TYR A 340 -10.17 -13.30 -14.35
C TYR A 340 -10.81 -14.36 -13.43
N TYR A 341 -11.27 -13.93 -12.25
CA TYR A 341 -11.88 -14.84 -11.28
C TYR A 341 -13.39 -15.07 -11.56
N PHE A 342 -14.07 -14.08 -12.13
CA PHE A 342 -15.50 -14.07 -12.39
C PHE A 342 -15.79 -13.57 -13.82
N PRO A 343 -15.38 -14.33 -14.87
CA PRO A 343 -15.58 -13.93 -16.26
C PRO A 343 -17.04 -13.69 -16.63
N GLU A 344 -17.97 -14.34 -15.93
CA GLU A 344 -19.41 -14.14 -16.07
C GLU A 344 -19.90 -12.73 -15.68
N THR A 345 -19.07 -11.93 -15.01
CA THR A 345 -19.41 -10.57 -14.56
C THR A 345 -18.75 -9.46 -15.39
N VAL A 346 -18.08 -9.80 -16.49
CA VAL A 346 -17.33 -8.81 -17.30
C VAL A 346 -18.25 -7.69 -17.82
N ASP A 347 -19.46 -8.06 -18.26
CA ASP A 347 -20.48 -7.15 -18.80
C ASP A 347 -21.55 -6.76 -17.77
N ALA A 348 -21.35 -7.10 -16.50
CA ALA A 348 -22.30 -6.74 -15.45
C ALA A 348 -22.35 -5.21 -15.27
N GLU A 349 -23.56 -4.68 -15.12
CA GLU A 349 -23.73 -3.29 -14.70
C GLU A 349 -23.07 -3.07 -13.34
N LYS A 350 -22.37 -1.94 -13.20
CA LYS A 350 -21.61 -1.63 -12.00
C LYS A 350 -22.36 -0.63 -11.14
N SER A 351 -22.61 -1.03 -9.90
CA SER A 351 -23.06 -0.12 -8.86
C SER A 351 -22.10 1.07 -8.70
N SER A 352 -22.63 2.29 -8.61
CA SER A 352 -21.83 3.49 -8.30
C SER A 352 -21.54 3.64 -6.80
N TYR A 353 -22.01 2.72 -5.96
CA TYR A 353 -21.87 2.82 -4.51
C TYR A 353 -20.51 2.33 -3.99
N TYR A 354 -20.20 2.59 -2.72
CA TYR A 354 -19.09 1.95 -2.01
C TYR A 354 -19.46 1.64 -0.56
N PHE A 355 -18.85 0.59 -0.01
CA PHE A 355 -19.14 0.13 1.35
C PHE A 355 -18.18 0.74 2.40
N ASN A 356 -18.59 0.71 3.67
CA ASN A 356 -17.86 1.30 4.79
C ASN A 356 -16.75 0.36 5.29
N MET A 357 -15.54 0.53 4.77
CA MET A 357 -14.37 -0.26 5.18
C MET A 357 -14.01 -0.10 6.66
N LYS A 358 -14.22 1.10 7.23
CA LYS A 358 -13.88 1.38 8.63
C LYS A 358 -14.69 0.48 9.57
N GLN A 359 -16.00 0.39 9.35
CA GLN A 359 -16.88 -0.44 10.16
C GLN A 359 -16.50 -1.92 10.10
N VAL A 360 -16.20 -2.43 8.90
CA VAL A 360 -15.73 -3.81 8.70
C VAL A 360 -14.45 -4.07 9.50
N MET A 361 -13.46 -3.17 9.38
CA MET A 361 -12.19 -3.30 10.07
C MET A 361 -12.35 -3.20 11.59
N ASP A 362 -13.21 -2.32 12.08
CA ASP A 362 -13.48 -2.14 13.51
C ASP A 362 -14.13 -3.41 14.10
N ILE A 363 -15.07 -4.05 13.40
CA ILE A 363 -15.69 -5.31 13.85
C ILE A 363 -14.64 -6.42 13.95
N LEU A 364 -13.87 -6.63 12.88
CA LEU A 364 -12.92 -7.75 12.79
C LEU A 364 -11.71 -7.57 13.72
N LYS A 365 -11.09 -6.38 13.73
CA LYS A 365 -9.86 -6.14 14.52
C LYS A 365 -10.12 -6.06 16.01
N ASN A 366 -11.32 -5.62 16.42
CA ASN A 366 -11.72 -5.64 17.82
C ASN A 366 -12.33 -6.99 18.23
N LYS A 367 -12.30 -8.00 17.34
CA LYS A 367 -12.81 -9.35 17.58
C LYS A 367 -14.28 -9.37 18.01
N LEU A 368 -15.09 -8.45 17.47
CA LEU A 368 -16.54 -8.44 17.69
C LEU A 368 -17.24 -9.52 16.87
N ALA A 369 -16.63 -9.92 15.74
CA ALA A 369 -17.01 -11.08 14.94
C ALA A 369 -15.78 -11.61 14.19
N ASP A 370 -15.80 -12.90 13.83
CA ASP A 370 -14.75 -13.53 13.02
C ASP A 370 -14.92 -13.24 11.52
N GLU A 371 -16.16 -12.97 11.10
CA GLU A 371 -16.52 -12.64 9.72
C GLU A 371 -17.61 -11.55 9.63
N VAL A 372 -17.62 -10.84 8.49
CA VAL A 372 -18.58 -9.78 8.16
C VAL A 372 -18.98 -9.93 6.70
N ILE A 373 -20.27 -10.17 6.45
CA ILE A 373 -20.86 -10.15 5.10
C ILE A 373 -21.34 -8.73 4.80
N ILE A 374 -20.93 -8.19 3.66
CA ILE A 374 -21.33 -6.86 3.21
C ILE A 374 -22.69 -6.97 2.53
N PRO A 375 -23.69 -6.16 2.90
CA PRO A 375 -24.97 -6.11 2.19
C PRO A 375 -24.76 -5.91 0.68
N PRO A 376 -25.55 -6.54 -0.19
CA PRO A 376 -25.40 -6.43 -1.64
C PRO A 376 -25.33 -4.98 -2.11
N ALA A 377 -24.51 -4.71 -3.13
CA ALA A 377 -24.47 -3.39 -3.73
C ALA A 377 -25.81 -3.07 -4.41
N PRO A 378 -26.35 -1.86 -4.25
CA PRO A 378 -27.54 -1.44 -4.99
C PRO A 378 -27.26 -1.54 -6.50
N GLN A 379 -28.06 -2.32 -7.22
CA GLN A 379 -27.94 -2.54 -8.67
C GLN A 379 -28.95 -1.73 -9.49
N GLU A 380 -30.02 -1.25 -8.86
CA GLU A 380 -31.07 -0.49 -9.53
C GLU A 380 -30.60 0.92 -9.93
N GLU A 381 -31.28 1.51 -10.92
CA GLU A 381 -31.01 2.88 -11.36
C GLU A 381 -31.30 3.87 -10.24
N HIS A 382 -30.24 4.37 -9.61
CA HIS A 382 -30.33 5.30 -8.51
C HIS A 382 -29.94 6.71 -8.95
N VAL A 383 -30.72 7.68 -8.50
CA VAL A 383 -30.43 9.11 -8.71
C VAL A 383 -29.69 9.62 -7.49
N ALA A 384 -28.69 10.48 -7.68
CA ALA A 384 -28.00 11.15 -6.60
C ALA A 384 -28.13 12.67 -6.73
N ARG A 385 -28.56 13.33 -5.64
CA ARG A 385 -28.77 14.78 -5.60
C ARG A 385 -28.03 15.39 -4.43
N LYS A 386 -27.39 16.53 -4.71
CA LYS A 386 -26.75 17.36 -3.71
C LYS A 386 -27.57 18.62 -3.46
N TYR A 387 -27.86 18.87 -2.19
CA TYR A 387 -28.54 20.05 -1.69
C TYR A 387 -27.58 20.91 -0.87
N THR A 388 -27.66 22.22 -1.06
CA THR A 388 -27.02 23.22 -0.21
C THR A 388 -28.11 24.04 0.45
N VAL A 389 -28.25 23.86 1.75
CA VAL A 389 -29.28 24.51 2.57
C VAL A 389 -28.66 25.67 3.33
N SER A 390 -29.33 26.82 3.32
CA SER A 390 -28.91 28.04 4.00
C SER A 390 -30.03 28.64 4.84
N GLY A 391 -29.67 29.39 5.88
CA GLY A 391 -30.56 29.90 6.91
C GLY A 391 -30.06 29.51 8.30
N ASP A 392 -30.95 29.51 9.29
CA ASP A 392 -30.65 29.09 10.66
C ASP A 392 -30.81 27.57 10.76
N VAL A 393 -29.86 26.85 10.15
CA VAL A 393 -29.93 25.39 9.94
C VAL A 393 -28.81 24.61 10.66
N GLN A 394 -27.93 25.30 11.38
CA GLN A 394 -26.91 24.68 12.23
C GLN A 394 -27.26 24.81 13.71
N GLY A 395 -26.87 23.83 14.54
CA GLY A 395 -27.21 23.81 15.97
C GLY A 395 -28.68 23.48 16.30
N VAL A 396 -29.55 23.43 15.29
CA VAL A 396 -31.01 23.24 15.41
C VAL A 396 -31.47 21.80 15.16
N GLY A 397 -30.55 20.84 15.08
CA GLY A 397 -30.87 19.44 14.82
C GLY A 397 -31.13 19.08 13.34
N TYR A 398 -30.92 20.01 12.41
CA TYR A 398 -31.19 19.81 10.97
C TYR A 398 -30.57 18.53 10.38
N ARG A 399 -29.28 18.29 10.60
CA ARG A 399 -28.61 17.07 10.10
C ARG A 399 -29.21 15.78 10.65
N ARG A 400 -29.69 15.77 11.90
CA ARG A 400 -30.37 14.60 12.50
C ARG A 400 -31.76 14.41 11.90
N TRP A 401 -32.48 15.51 11.64
CA TRP A 401 -33.76 15.45 10.93
C TRP A 401 -33.57 14.88 9.52
N VAL A 402 -32.59 15.37 8.76
CA VAL A 402 -32.23 14.85 7.43
C VAL A 402 -31.92 13.35 7.49
N GLN A 403 -31.13 12.90 8.47
CA GLN A 403 -30.82 11.48 8.64
C GLN A 403 -32.06 10.63 8.91
N LYS A 404 -33.04 11.14 9.68
CA LYS A 404 -34.31 10.43 9.91
C LYS A 404 -35.11 10.31 8.61
N GLN A 405 -35.22 11.38 7.83
CA GLN A 405 -35.91 11.36 6.54
C GLN A 405 -35.24 10.40 5.56
N ALA A 406 -33.90 10.45 5.46
CA ALA A 406 -33.15 9.54 4.60
C ALA A 406 -33.37 8.07 5.00
N ARG A 407 -33.35 7.74 6.29
CA ARG A 407 -33.63 6.37 6.76
C ARG A 407 -35.06 5.93 6.45
N PHE A 408 -36.04 6.81 6.68
CA PHE A 408 -37.44 6.53 6.39
C PHE A 408 -37.66 6.22 4.90
N LEU A 409 -37.02 6.98 4.03
CA LEU A 409 -37.07 6.83 2.57
C LEU A 409 -36.02 5.84 2.01
N LYS A 410 -35.31 5.10 2.89
CA LYS A 410 -34.23 4.16 2.51
C LYS A 410 -33.15 4.78 1.60
N LEU A 411 -32.88 6.07 1.76
CA LEU A 411 -31.87 6.82 1.02
C LEU A 411 -30.49 6.71 1.66
N TYR A 412 -29.47 6.68 0.82
CA TYR A 412 -28.06 6.72 1.19
C TYR A 412 -27.50 8.14 1.07
N GLY A 413 -26.32 8.39 1.63
CA GLY A 413 -25.60 9.66 1.48
C GLY A 413 -25.15 10.26 2.81
N PHE A 414 -25.13 11.59 2.90
CA PHE A 414 -24.67 12.26 4.11
C PHE A 414 -25.23 13.67 4.29
N ALA A 415 -25.10 14.18 5.52
CA ALA A 415 -25.32 15.60 5.84
C ALA A 415 -24.12 16.19 6.59
N GLU A 416 -23.60 17.34 6.14
CA GLU A 416 -22.41 18.01 6.67
C GLU A 416 -22.65 19.50 6.93
N ASN A 417 -22.13 20.02 8.04
CA ASN A 417 -22.10 21.47 8.29
C ASN A 417 -20.87 22.10 7.62
N LEU A 418 -21.09 23.17 6.86
CA LEU A 418 -20.01 24.00 6.35
C LEU A 418 -19.63 25.10 7.35
N LYS A 419 -18.39 25.58 7.26
CA LYS A 419 -17.88 26.68 8.10
C LYS A 419 -18.64 28.00 7.91
N ASN A 420 -19.33 28.18 6.78
CA ASN A 420 -20.09 29.38 6.44
C ASN A 420 -21.56 29.33 6.91
N GLY A 421 -21.91 28.43 7.83
CA GLY A 421 -23.27 28.31 8.37
C GLY A 421 -24.25 27.49 7.51
N LYS A 422 -23.87 27.07 6.29
CA LYS A 422 -24.72 26.24 5.41
C LYS A 422 -24.63 24.76 5.78
N VAL A 423 -25.60 23.97 5.32
CA VAL A 423 -25.60 22.50 5.42
C VAL A 423 -25.57 21.92 4.02
N ILE A 424 -24.64 21.00 3.75
CA ILE A 424 -24.68 20.16 2.55
C ILE A 424 -25.42 18.87 2.90
N VAL A 425 -26.34 18.47 2.03
CA VAL A 425 -26.99 17.15 2.08
C VAL A 425 -26.76 16.46 0.74
N LEU A 426 -26.22 15.26 0.76
CA LEU A 426 -26.18 14.35 -0.37
C LEU A 426 -27.17 13.22 -0.09
N ILE A 427 -28.09 12.97 -1.01
CA ILE A 427 -28.95 11.79 -0.99
C ILE A 427 -28.80 11.00 -2.27
N SER A 428 -28.98 9.69 -2.17
CA SER A 428 -29.03 8.81 -3.32
C SER A 428 -29.90 7.58 -3.05
N GLY A 429 -30.66 7.17 -4.04
CA GLY A 429 -31.59 6.04 -3.96
C GLY A 429 -32.50 5.99 -5.19
N GLN A 430 -33.58 5.23 -5.09
CA GLN A 430 -34.63 5.20 -6.11
C GLN A 430 -35.18 6.59 -6.40
N LYS A 431 -35.46 6.87 -7.68
CA LYS A 431 -35.93 8.18 -8.17
C LYS A 431 -37.11 8.73 -7.36
N GLU A 432 -38.10 7.89 -7.09
CA GLU A 432 -39.31 8.24 -6.33
C GLU A 432 -38.99 8.67 -4.90
N SER A 433 -38.11 7.93 -4.21
CA SER A 433 -37.70 8.25 -2.83
C SER A 433 -36.88 9.55 -2.78
N VAL A 434 -36.05 9.80 -3.80
CA VAL A 434 -35.30 11.04 -3.96
C VAL A 434 -36.23 12.24 -4.22
N GLU A 435 -37.29 12.05 -5.01
CA GLU A 435 -38.31 13.09 -5.25
C GLU A 435 -39.17 13.38 -4.02
N GLN A 436 -39.55 12.36 -3.25
CA GLN A 436 -40.21 12.57 -1.96
C GLN A 436 -39.31 13.35 -0.98
N PHE A 437 -38.02 13.03 -0.93
CA PHE A 437 -37.09 13.80 -0.11
C PHE A 437 -36.92 15.24 -0.62
N ASP A 438 -36.90 15.44 -1.94
CA ASP A 438 -36.85 16.77 -2.57
C ASP A 438 -38.00 17.66 -2.10
N GLN A 439 -39.22 17.12 -2.04
CA GLN A 439 -40.37 17.85 -1.50
C GLN A 439 -40.20 18.15 -0.01
N ARG A 440 -39.78 17.16 0.80
CA ARG A 440 -39.60 17.34 2.25
C ARG A 440 -38.53 18.38 2.57
N ILE A 441 -37.38 18.39 1.90
CA ILE A 441 -36.29 19.33 2.24
C ILE A 441 -36.65 20.79 1.94
N HIS A 442 -37.59 21.05 1.04
CA HIS A 442 -38.08 22.40 0.72
C HIS A 442 -39.24 22.85 1.63
N ASN A 443 -40.07 21.91 2.11
CA ASN A 443 -41.32 22.23 2.80
C ASN A 443 -41.30 21.92 4.31
N GLU A 444 -40.39 21.04 4.75
CA GLU A 444 -40.30 20.55 6.11
C GLU A 444 -38.92 20.84 6.72
N GLY A 445 -38.85 20.79 8.04
CA GLY A 445 -37.61 20.90 8.79
C GLY A 445 -37.82 20.63 10.27
N PRO A 446 -36.76 20.56 11.08
CA PRO A 446 -36.91 20.60 12.52
C PRO A 446 -37.53 21.94 12.95
N GLU A 447 -38.33 21.92 14.02
CA GLU A 447 -39.06 23.07 14.57
C GLU A 447 -38.19 24.33 14.77
N LYS A 448 -36.93 24.14 15.17
CA LYS A 448 -35.98 25.24 15.44
C LYS A 448 -35.25 25.75 14.18
N ALA A 449 -35.45 25.15 13.03
CA ALA A 449 -34.72 25.50 11.82
C ALA A 449 -35.48 26.53 10.97
N ILE A 450 -34.77 27.56 10.52
CA ILE A 450 -35.30 28.53 9.56
C ILE A 450 -34.55 28.36 8.24
N VAL A 451 -35.18 27.70 7.27
CA VAL A 451 -34.60 27.50 5.94
C VAL A 451 -34.87 28.72 5.07
N LYS A 452 -33.82 29.43 4.63
CA LYS A 452 -33.94 30.59 3.73
C LYS A 452 -33.87 30.21 2.26
N LYS A 453 -32.98 29.28 1.92
CA LYS A 453 -32.79 28.83 0.53
C LYS A 453 -32.19 27.43 0.49
N VAL A 454 -32.76 26.61 -0.39
CA VAL A 454 -32.25 25.29 -0.78
C VAL A 454 -31.80 25.36 -2.23
N MET A 455 -30.56 24.97 -2.51
CA MET A 455 -30.04 24.85 -3.88
C MET A 455 -29.77 23.40 -4.19
N LYS A 456 -30.29 22.91 -5.32
CA LYS A 456 -30.12 21.55 -5.81
C LYS A 456 -29.11 21.51 -6.94
N SER A 457 -28.35 20.42 -7.00
CA SER A 457 -27.42 20.08 -8.09
C SER A 457 -27.34 18.57 -8.25
N GLU A 458 -27.09 18.11 -9.48
CA GLU A 458 -26.84 16.71 -9.78
C GLU A 458 -25.51 16.24 -9.16
N TRP A 459 -25.45 14.95 -8.82
CA TRP A 459 -24.25 14.33 -8.29
C TRP A 459 -23.92 13.05 -9.08
N THR A 460 -22.76 13.04 -9.72
CA THR A 460 -22.33 11.93 -10.60
C THR A 460 -21.25 11.05 -9.97
N LYS A 461 -20.78 11.39 -8.76
CA LYS A 461 -19.69 10.68 -8.10
C LYS A 461 -20.23 9.53 -7.24
N PRO A 462 -19.40 8.52 -6.92
CA PRO A 462 -19.76 7.44 -6.02
C PRO A 462 -20.35 7.89 -4.68
N VAL A 463 -21.32 7.13 -4.16
CA VAL A 463 -22.01 7.40 -2.89
C VAL A 463 -21.77 6.24 -1.92
N LYS A 464 -21.53 6.54 -0.64
CA LYS A 464 -21.38 5.49 0.37
C LYS A 464 -22.74 4.88 0.70
N VAL A 465 -22.80 3.56 0.87
CA VAL A 465 -24.01 2.90 1.40
C VAL A 465 -24.24 3.32 2.86
N GLY A 466 -25.50 3.55 3.19
CA GLY A 466 -25.95 4.10 4.47
C GLY A 466 -26.02 5.63 4.47
N PHE A 467 -26.52 6.19 5.57
CA PHE A 467 -26.63 7.65 5.74
C PHE A 467 -25.84 8.16 6.94
N GLU A 468 -24.91 9.07 6.70
CA GLU A 468 -24.03 9.62 7.73
C GLU A 468 -24.24 11.09 8.04
N VAL A 469 -24.04 11.45 9.30
CA VAL A 469 -23.98 12.85 9.73
C VAL A 469 -22.51 13.19 9.95
N LEU A 470 -21.90 13.90 9.00
CA LEU A 470 -20.50 14.29 9.03
C LEU A 470 -20.29 15.53 9.90
N GLY A 471 -19.13 15.63 10.54
CA GLY A 471 -18.81 16.74 11.43
C GLY A 471 -19.68 16.74 12.70
N GLN A 472 -20.00 15.56 13.25
CA GLN A 472 -20.43 15.52 14.65
C GLN A 472 -19.29 16.09 15.51
N ASN A 473 -19.64 16.89 16.52
CA ASN A 473 -18.73 17.16 17.61
C ASN A 473 -18.40 15.81 18.24
N ILE A 474 -17.32 15.18 17.79
CA ILE A 474 -16.61 14.18 18.59
C ILE A 474 -16.37 14.91 19.90
N SER A 475 -16.95 14.41 21.00
CA SER A 475 -16.77 15.05 22.30
C SER A 475 -15.28 15.32 22.50
N LYS A 476 -14.90 16.47 23.09
CA LYS A 476 -13.49 16.73 23.46
C LYS A 476 -12.90 15.53 24.22
N TYR A 477 -13.74 14.80 24.96
CA TYR A 477 -13.41 13.53 25.59
C TYR A 477 -13.03 12.44 24.59
N THR A 478 -13.83 12.19 23.56
CA THR A 478 -13.57 11.19 22.52
C THR A 478 -12.34 11.55 21.68
N ILE A 479 -12.11 12.83 21.35
CA ILE A 479 -10.85 13.28 20.70
C ILE A 479 -9.65 13.01 21.60
N ARG A 480 -9.74 13.33 22.90
CA ARG A 480 -8.68 13.03 23.87
C ARG A 480 -8.46 11.53 24.04
N LEU A 481 -9.52 10.73 24.03
CA LEU A 481 -9.42 9.27 24.09
C LEU A 481 -8.73 8.74 22.84
N GLU A 482 -9.15 9.14 21.65
CA GLU A 482 -8.53 8.72 20.39
C GLU A 482 -7.05 9.12 20.32
N ALA A 483 -6.70 10.31 20.80
CA ALA A 483 -5.31 10.75 20.92
C ALA A 483 -4.52 9.85 21.89
N LYS A 484 -5.04 9.63 23.11
CA LYS A 484 -4.42 8.71 24.08
C LYS A 484 -4.28 7.28 23.53
N LEU A 485 -5.29 6.79 22.85
CA LEU A 485 -5.33 5.44 22.28
C LEU A 485 -4.36 5.31 21.10
N LYS A 486 -4.11 6.40 20.38
CA LYS A 486 -3.07 6.47 19.35
C LYS A 486 -1.68 6.48 19.97
N ASP A 487 -1.45 7.31 20.98
CA ASP A 487 -0.17 7.38 21.71
C ASP A 487 0.15 6.03 22.37
N GLU A 488 -0.86 5.38 22.97
CA GLU A 488 -0.76 4.05 23.57
C GLU A 488 -0.50 2.97 22.51
N LYS A 489 -1.11 3.04 21.33
CA LYS A 489 -0.80 2.13 20.21
C LYS A 489 0.62 2.31 19.68
N GLU A 490 1.09 3.55 19.56
CA GLU A 490 2.47 3.86 19.17
C GLU A 490 3.45 3.35 20.24
N LEU A 491 3.17 3.62 21.52
CA LEU A 491 3.95 3.10 22.64
C LEU A 491 3.97 1.57 22.67
N THR A 492 2.81 0.92 22.53
CA THR A 492 2.69 -0.54 22.49
C THR A 492 3.51 -1.12 21.35
N LYS A 493 3.50 -0.48 20.17
CA LYS A 493 4.30 -0.89 19.02
C LYS A 493 5.81 -0.75 19.28
N THR A 494 6.22 0.35 19.91
CA THR A 494 7.61 0.54 20.34
C THR A 494 8.01 -0.53 21.35
N VAL A 495 7.22 -0.72 22.40
CA VAL A 495 7.46 -1.74 23.44
C VAL A 495 7.48 -3.16 22.88
N THR A 496 6.60 -3.50 21.93
CA THR A 496 6.67 -4.82 21.27
C THR A 496 7.93 -4.97 20.43
N SER A 497 8.34 -3.94 19.68
CA SER A 497 9.59 -3.98 18.93
C SER A 497 10.83 -4.08 19.82
N GLU A 498 10.83 -3.38 20.96
CA GLU A 498 11.87 -3.46 21.98
C GLU A 498 11.90 -4.82 22.67
N LYS A 499 10.72 -5.38 22.97
CA LYS A 499 10.56 -6.73 23.50
C LYS A 499 11.14 -7.76 22.53
N GLU A 500 10.78 -7.71 21.25
CA GLU A 500 11.34 -8.61 20.23
C GLU A 500 12.86 -8.44 20.10
N ALA A 501 13.37 -7.21 20.16
CA ALA A 501 14.80 -6.94 20.16
C ALA A 501 15.49 -7.50 21.43
N MET A 502 14.85 -7.38 22.59
CA MET A 502 15.32 -7.91 23.86
C MET A 502 15.25 -9.44 23.92
N GLU A 503 14.22 -10.07 23.39
CA GLU A 503 14.09 -11.52 23.26
C GLU A 503 15.21 -12.06 22.36
N LYS A 504 15.47 -11.41 21.22
CA LYS A 504 16.62 -11.75 20.37
C LYS A 504 17.96 -11.56 21.09
N LYS A 505 18.12 -10.49 21.88
CA LYS A 505 19.33 -10.29 22.71
C LYS A 505 19.45 -11.33 23.82
N TYR A 506 18.32 -11.72 24.43
CA TYR A 506 18.26 -12.74 25.44
C TYR A 506 18.66 -14.08 24.85
N GLU A 507 18.07 -14.50 23.72
CA GLU A 507 18.46 -15.68 22.95
C GLU A 507 19.95 -15.68 22.57
N LYS A 508 20.47 -14.53 22.11
CA LYS A 508 21.92 -14.32 21.88
C LYS A 508 22.74 -14.57 23.13
N LEU A 509 22.31 -14.07 24.30
CA LEU A 509 22.97 -14.29 25.57
C LEU A 509 22.99 -15.77 25.95
N ILE A 510 21.84 -16.46 25.94
CA ILE A 510 21.74 -17.89 26.34
C ILE A 510 22.55 -18.81 25.41
N ASN A 511 22.65 -18.47 24.13
CA ASN A 511 23.39 -19.25 23.14
C ASN A 511 24.86 -18.86 22.98
N SER A 512 25.32 -17.78 23.63
CA SER A 512 26.74 -17.41 23.61
C SER A 512 27.61 -18.43 24.34
N ARG A 513 28.82 -18.67 23.80
CA ARG A 513 29.83 -19.55 24.43
C ARG A 513 30.12 -19.09 25.87
N THR A 514 30.29 -17.79 26.08
CA THR A 514 30.55 -17.18 27.40
C THR A 514 29.44 -17.51 28.41
N TRP A 515 28.17 -17.48 28.01
CA TRP A 515 27.06 -17.83 28.89
C TRP A 515 27.03 -19.32 29.23
N ARG A 516 27.33 -20.21 28.28
CA ARG A 516 27.42 -21.66 28.54
C ARG A 516 28.61 -22.00 29.46
N TYR A 517 29.79 -21.44 29.21
CA TYR A 517 31.00 -21.66 30.03
C TYR A 517 30.88 -21.10 31.46
N THR A 518 30.22 -19.96 31.64
CA THR A 518 30.05 -19.37 32.98
C THR A 518 28.83 -19.93 33.75
N SER A 519 28.14 -20.94 33.22
CA SER A 519 26.93 -21.50 33.86
C SER A 519 27.19 -22.10 35.24
N SER A 520 28.31 -22.78 35.45
CA SER A 520 28.73 -23.34 36.74
C SER A 520 29.04 -22.25 37.77
N ILE A 521 29.70 -21.17 37.34
CA ILE A 521 30.02 -20.00 38.17
C ILE A 521 28.73 -19.25 38.55
N ARG A 522 27.77 -19.10 37.63
CA ARG A 522 26.47 -18.48 37.91
C ARG A 522 25.61 -19.32 38.85
N LYS A 523 25.63 -20.66 38.73
CA LYS A 523 24.96 -21.56 39.69
C LYS A 523 25.56 -21.39 41.09
N LEU A 524 26.88 -21.37 41.23
CA LEU A 524 27.58 -21.10 42.49
C LEU A 524 27.27 -19.70 43.07
N ALA A 525 27.27 -18.67 42.23
CA ALA A 525 26.92 -17.30 42.65
C ALA A 525 25.45 -17.17 43.10
N SER A 526 24.52 -17.87 42.43
CA SER A 526 23.10 -17.90 42.80
C SER A 526 22.86 -18.68 44.10
N PHE A 527 23.64 -19.74 44.35
CA PHE A 527 23.62 -20.51 45.60
C PHE A 527 24.15 -19.69 46.77
N ARG A 528 25.26 -18.95 46.57
CA ARG A 528 25.79 -17.98 47.55
C ARG A 528 24.77 -16.88 47.87
N ARG A 529 24.12 -16.27 46.86
CA ARG A 529 23.06 -15.26 47.10
C ARG A 529 21.88 -15.80 47.90
N ARG A 530 21.48 -17.06 47.70
CA ARG A 530 20.41 -17.70 48.49
C ARG A 530 20.82 -18.01 49.93
N LEU A 531 22.11 -18.26 50.18
CA LEU A 531 22.66 -18.42 51.55
C LEU A 531 22.72 -17.08 52.30
N PHE A 532 23.06 -15.98 51.61
CA PHE A 532 23.12 -14.63 52.21
C PHE A 532 21.76 -13.93 52.37
N GLN A 533 20.68 -14.42 51.76
CA GLN A 533 19.31 -13.92 51.98
C GLN A 533 18.53 -14.69 53.08
N LYS A 534 19.12 -15.75 53.64
CA LYS A 534 18.56 -16.54 54.76
C LYS A 534 19.41 -16.43 56.05
N GLY A 535 20.32 -15.48 56.11
CA GLY A 535 21.12 -15.14 57.28
C GLY A 535 20.63 -13.88 57.95
#